data_AF-A0A6I5R7P8-F1
#
_entry.id   AF-A0A6I5R7P8-F1
#
_cell.length_a   1.000
_cell.length_b   1.000
_cell.length_c   1.000
_cell.angle_alpha   90.00
_cell.angle_beta   90.00
_cell.angle_gamma   90.00
#
_symmetry.space_group_name_H-M   'P 1'
#
loop_
_entity.id
_entity.type
_entity.pdbx_description
1 polymer ?
#
loop_
_entity_poly.entity_id
_entity_poly.type
_entity_poly.pdbx_seq_one_letter_code
_entity_poly.pdbx_strand_id
1 'polypeptide(L)'
;MSFASFTNPYKSAPDVPENYWKYPSLSKLFKAEGTYVRPTEDPVTLWAIALLHKEYSVPLDALELELYADFSEQTHQGGRRYQGRADVIVYDDRYIGAGGGLDVAFIMVEAMEPGKKFEGMEPKGRVEHLNRLNAYISALPSARYAILTSGTNTKIYRRDLEYPRALQEIGDLPKYESARSEVNHDR
;
A
#
# COMPACT_ATOMS: atom_id res chain seq x y z
N MET A 1 6.14 11.79 11.11
CA MET A 1 6.42 10.46 11.72
C MET A 1 7.02 9.57 10.65
N SER A 2 8.13 8.87 10.93
CA SER A 2 8.68 7.87 10.00
C SER A 2 7.97 6.52 10.18
N PHE A 3 8.15 5.60 9.24
CA PHE A 3 7.68 4.22 9.29
C PHE A 3 8.35 3.34 10.39
N ALA A 4 8.93 3.95 11.43
CA ALA A 4 9.82 3.31 12.40
C ALA A 4 9.13 2.43 13.44
N SER A 5 7.86 2.69 13.79
CA SER A 5 7.12 1.82 14.72
C SER A 5 5.61 2.00 14.65
N PHE A 6 4.90 0.89 14.50
CA PHE A 6 3.46 0.79 14.60
C PHE A 6 3.07 0.34 16.01
N THR A 7 2.31 1.18 16.68
CA THR A 7 1.41 0.77 17.75
C THR A 7 0.02 0.97 17.19
N ASN A 8 -0.79 -0.08 17.04
CA ASN A 8 -2.11 0.00 16.43
C ASN A 8 -2.92 1.16 17.04
N PRO A 9 -3.01 2.32 16.36
CA PRO A 9 -3.72 3.47 16.89
C PRO A 9 -5.21 3.35 16.56
N TYR A 10 -5.56 2.42 15.67
CA TYR A 10 -6.86 2.26 15.06
C TYR A 10 -7.43 0.88 15.44
N LYS A 11 -7.54 0.61 16.75
CA LYS A 11 -7.89 -0.73 17.26
C LYS A 11 -9.33 -1.11 16.93
N SER A 12 -10.19 -0.11 16.78
CA SER A 12 -11.60 -0.25 16.49
C SER A 12 -12.05 0.80 15.47
N ALA A 13 -13.21 0.60 14.83
CA ALA A 13 -13.75 1.57 13.88
C ALA A 13 -13.79 3.02 14.37
N PRO A 14 -14.20 3.30 15.64
CA PRO A 14 -14.21 4.65 16.18
C PRO A 14 -12.83 5.32 16.26
N ASP A 15 -11.75 4.55 16.31
CA ASP A 15 -10.39 5.08 16.39
C ASP A 15 -9.88 5.57 15.03
N VAL A 16 -10.47 5.07 13.94
CA VAL A 16 -10.13 5.46 12.58
C VAL A 16 -10.70 6.85 12.28
N PRO A 17 -9.89 7.81 11.79
CA PRO A 17 -10.39 9.15 11.54
C PRO A 17 -11.51 9.13 10.49
N GLU A 18 -12.57 9.90 10.73
CA GLU A 18 -13.84 9.84 9.99
C GLU A 18 -13.67 10.07 8.48
N ASN A 19 -12.65 10.85 8.08
CA ASN A 19 -12.35 11.06 6.67
C ASN A 19 -12.00 9.74 5.97
N TYR A 20 -11.23 8.83 6.59
CA TYR A 20 -10.87 7.54 5.98
C TYR A 20 -12.08 6.62 5.78
N TRP A 21 -13.08 6.66 6.67
CA TRP A 21 -14.35 5.94 6.52
C TRP A 21 -15.17 6.42 5.33
N LYS A 22 -15.11 7.72 5.04
CA LYS A 22 -15.89 8.35 3.97
C LYS A 22 -15.28 8.13 2.59
N TYR A 23 -14.02 7.71 2.48
CA TYR A 23 -13.39 7.39 1.19
C TYR A 23 -13.82 6.01 0.70
N PRO A 24 -14.55 5.92 -0.43
CA PRO A 24 -15.04 4.63 -0.93
C PRO A 24 -13.91 3.62 -1.19
N SER A 25 -12.74 4.09 -1.64
CA SER A 25 -11.57 3.23 -1.90
C SER A 25 -11.04 2.53 -0.65
N LEU A 26 -11.26 3.10 0.54
CA LEU A 26 -10.78 2.56 1.82
C LEU A 26 -11.80 1.69 2.55
N SER A 27 -13.08 1.75 2.14
CA SER A 27 -14.15 0.96 2.74
C SER A 27 -13.87 -0.56 2.73
N LYS A 28 -13.05 -1.06 1.79
CA LYS A 28 -12.66 -2.47 1.67
C LYS A 28 -11.89 -3.03 2.88
N LEU A 29 -11.34 -2.17 3.75
CA LEU A 29 -10.67 -2.60 5.00
C LEU A 29 -11.65 -3.02 6.08
N PHE A 30 -12.93 -2.66 5.93
CA PHE A 30 -13.91 -2.78 7.00
C PHE A 30 -15.10 -3.65 6.59
N LYS A 31 -15.58 -4.44 7.54
CA LYS A 31 -16.88 -5.10 7.48
C LYS A 31 -17.98 -4.11 7.82
N ALA A 32 -19.23 -4.45 7.49
CA ALA A 32 -20.39 -3.59 7.73
C ALA A 32 -20.57 -3.22 9.22
N GLU A 33 -20.18 -4.11 10.13
CA GLU A 33 -20.21 -3.91 11.58
C GLU A 33 -19.06 -3.03 12.13
N GLY A 34 -18.19 -2.51 11.28
CA GLY A 34 -17.09 -1.63 11.70
C GLY A 34 -15.87 -2.36 12.28
N THR A 35 -15.68 -3.63 11.96
CA THR A 35 -14.44 -4.35 12.27
C THR A 35 -13.60 -4.52 11.02
N TYR A 36 -12.29 -4.76 11.18
CA TYR A 36 -11.42 -5.02 10.02
C TYR A 36 -11.75 -6.35 9.33
N VAL A 37 -11.55 -6.40 8.01
CA VAL A 37 -11.67 -7.63 7.23
C VAL A 37 -10.54 -8.60 7.63
N ARG A 38 -9.31 -8.09 7.75
CA ARG A 38 -8.11 -8.80 8.26
C ARG A 38 -7.64 -8.13 9.55
N PRO A 39 -8.09 -8.62 10.73
CA PRO A 39 -7.85 -7.96 12.02
C PRO A 39 -6.37 -7.77 12.40
N THR A 40 -5.45 -8.51 11.78
CA THR A 40 -4.00 -8.44 12.03
C THR A 40 -3.27 -7.55 11.02
N GLU A 41 -3.61 -7.62 9.73
CA GLU A 41 -2.92 -6.90 8.64
C GLU A 41 -3.54 -5.52 8.35
N ASP A 42 -4.87 -5.42 8.26
CA ASP A 42 -5.54 -4.17 7.84
C ASP A 42 -5.27 -2.97 8.78
N PRO A 43 -5.08 -3.15 10.11
CA PRO A 43 -4.63 -2.05 10.96
C PRO A 43 -3.25 -1.49 10.55
N VAL A 44 -2.34 -2.35 10.09
CA VAL A 44 -1.03 -1.94 9.57
C VAL A 44 -1.20 -1.23 8.23
N THR A 45 -2.05 -1.77 7.35
CA THR A 45 -2.39 -1.16 6.06
C THR A 45 -2.95 0.25 6.23
N LEU A 46 -3.92 0.44 7.13
CA LEU A 46 -4.51 1.74 7.43
C LEU A 46 -3.49 2.71 8.04
N TRP A 47 -2.61 2.24 8.92
CA TRP A 47 -1.53 3.06 9.45
C TRP A 47 -0.57 3.52 8.36
N ALA A 48 -0.18 2.64 7.44
CA ALA A 48 0.67 3.01 6.32
C ALA A 48 0.00 4.06 5.43
N ILE A 49 -1.30 3.90 5.14
CA ILE A 49 -2.11 4.89 4.41
C ILE A 49 -2.15 6.23 5.15
N ALA A 50 -2.35 6.21 6.46
CA ALA A 50 -2.37 7.42 7.28
C ALA A 50 -1.03 8.15 7.28
N LEU A 51 0.09 7.42 7.34
CA LEU A 51 1.43 7.99 7.20
C LEU A 51 1.65 8.59 5.81
N LEU A 52 1.35 7.85 4.75
CA LEU A 52 1.48 8.35 3.38
C LEU A 52 0.70 9.66 3.19
N HIS A 53 -0.53 9.71 3.70
CA HIS A 53 -1.35 10.91 3.59
C HIS A 53 -0.81 12.10 4.40
N LYS A 54 -0.55 11.90 5.69
CA LYS A 54 -0.21 12.99 6.62
C LYS A 54 1.24 13.45 6.48
N GLU A 55 2.14 12.50 6.25
CA GLU A 55 3.58 12.70 6.35
C GLU A 55 4.27 12.69 4.98
N TYR A 56 3.64 12.13 3.95
CA TYR A 56 4.19 12.15 2.59
C TYR A 56 3.31 12.88 1.59
N SER A 57 2.26 13.57 2.06
CA SER A 57 1.37 14.39 1.23
C SER A 57 0.64 13.62 0.13
N VAL A 58 0.49 12.30 0.28
CA VAL A 58 -0.24 11.47 -0.70
C VAL A 58 -1.74 11.78 -0.60
N PRO A 59 -2.40 12.19 -1.71
CA PRO A 59 -3.85 12.38 -1.71
C PRO A 59 -4.58 11.05 -1.49
N LEU A 60 -5.65 11.05 -0.69
CA LEU A 60 -6.43 9.83 -0.46
C LEU A 60 -7.12 9.34 -1.75
N ASP A 61 -7.44 10.24 -2.68
CA ASP A 61 -7.99 9.92 -4.00
C ASP A 61 -6.98 9.24 -4.94
N ALA A 62 -5.69 9.33 -4.63
CA ALA A 62 -4.64 8.63 -5.37
C ALA A 62 -4.43 7.19 -4.87
N LEU A 63 -5.07 6.81 -3.77
CA LEU A 63 -4.92 5.50 -3.15
C LEU A 63 -6.01 4.53 -3.60
N GLU A 64 -5.59 3.32 -3.95
CA GLU A 64 -6.49 2.19 -4.18
C GLU A 64 -6.08 0.97 -3.36
N LEU A 65 -7.07 0.30 -2.80
CA LEU A 65 -6.92 -1.01 -2.18
C LEU A 65 -7.15 -2.10 -3.22
N GLU A 66 -6.12 -2.89 -3.49
CA GLU A 66 -6.19 -4.10 -4.32
C GLU A 66 -6.53 -5.35 -3.46
N LEU A 67 -7.33 -5.17 -2.40
CA LEU A 67 -7.84 -6.24 -1.55
C LEU A 67 -9.03 -6.92 -2.25
N TYR A 68 -8.93 -8.22 -2.54
CA TYR A 68 -10.10 -8.97 -3.01
C TYR A 68 -11.09 -9.18 -1.86
N ALA A 69 -12.37 -8.96 -2.16
CA ALA A 69 -13.50 -9.13 -1.23
C ALA A 69 -13.82 -10.60 -0.92
N ASP A 70 -13.13 -11.57 -1.52
CA ASP A 70 -13.43 -12.99 -1.36
C ASP A 70 -12.35 -13.66 -0.50
N PHE A 71 -12.28 -13.23 0.77
CA PHE A 71 -11.65 -14.01 1.84
C PHE A 71 -12.60 -15.09 2.40
N SER A 72 -13.83 -15.16 1.86
CA SER A 72 -14.71 -16.31 2.01
C SER A 72 -14.04 -17.55 1.40
N GLU A 73 -14.18 -18.65 2.10
CA GLU A 73 -13.50 -19.91 1.83
C GLU A 73 -13.61 -20.36 0.35
N GLN A 74 -12.50 -20.87 -0.19
CA GLN A 74 -12.40 -21.71 -1.41
C GLN A 74 -12.18 -21.08 -2.79
N THR A 75 -11.95 -19.77 -2.94
CA THR A 75 -11.47 -19.18 -4.21
C THR A 75 -9.98 -18.80 -4.16
N HIS A 76 -9.13 -19.65 -3.57
CA HIS A 76 -7.68 -19.57 -3.77
C HIS A 76 -7.33 -19.92 -5.22
N GLN A 77 -7.53 -18.98 -6.16
CA GLN A 77 -6.83 -19.04 -7.44
C GLN A 77 -5.34 -18.74 -7.18
N GLY A 78 -4.65 -19.76 -6.67
CA GLY A 78 -3.20 -19.82 -6.59
C GLY A 78 -2.63 -19.80 -8.01
N GLY A 79 -2.30 -18.60 -8.49
CA GLY A 79 -1.73 -18.38 -9.80
C GLY A 79 -0.95 -17.06 -9.84
N ARG A 80 -0.18 -16.83 -10.90
CA ARG A 80 0.65 -15.62 -11.09
C ARG A 80 -0.08 -14.30 -10.85
N ARG A 81 -1.41 -14.26 -10.99
CA ARG A 81 -2.27 -13.11 -10.65
C ARG A 81 -2.30 -12.75 -9.16
N TYR A 82 -2.06 -13.70 -8.25
CA TYR A 82 -1.98 -13.47 -6.81
C TYR A 82 -0.60 -12.96 -6.38
N GLN A 83 0.44 -13.32 -7.15
CA GLN A 83 1.81 -12.88 -6.90
C GLN A 83 2.06 -11.43 -7.37
N GLY A 84 1.28 -10.92 -8.32
CA GLY A 84 1.40 -9.56 -8.82
C GLY A 84 0.34 -8.61 -8.30
N ARG A 85 0.03 -8.61 -6.98
CA ARG A 85 -0.86 -7.61 -6.35
C ARG A 85 -0.28 -7.09 -5.03
N ALA A 86 -0.71 -5.89 -4.64
CA ALA A 86 -0.33 -5.21 -3.40
C ALA A 86 -1.53 -5.02 -2.48
N ASP A 87 -1.29 -4.72 -1.21
CA ASP A 87 -2.37 -4.23 -0.34
C ASP A 87 -2.85 -2.83 -0.74
N VAL A 88 -1.91 -1.92 -1.04
CA VAL A 88 -2.21 -0.53 -1.42
C VAL A 88 -1.38 -0.08 -2.60
N ILE A 89 -2.03 0.61 -3.53
CA ILE A 89 -1.40 1.28 -4.67
C ILE A 89 -1.64 2.78 -4.58
N VAL A 90 -0.58 3.56 -4.73
CA VAL A 90 -0.66 5.00 -4.98
C VAL A 90 -0.50 5.20 -6.48
N TYR A 91 -1.53 5.71 -7.14
CA TYR A 91 -1.43 6.15 -8.52
C TYR A 91 -0.82 7.54 -8.63
N ASP A 92 -0.26 7.81 -9.80
CA ASP A 92 0.05 9.17 -10.21
C ASP A 92 -1.24 9.99 -10.34
N ASP A 93 -1.35 11.04 -9.53
CA ASP A 93 -2.59 11.78 -9.34
C ASP A 93 -3.01 12.57 -10.58
N ARG A 94 -2.11 12.80 -11.55
CA ARG A 94 -2.45 13.39 -12.86
C ARG A 94 -3.59 12.64 -13.54
N TYR A 95 -3.66 11.32 -13.34
CA TYR A 95 -4.56 10.45 -14.08
C TYR A 95 -5.83 10.05 -13.31
N ILE A 96 -6.04 10.56 -12.09
CA ILE A 96 -7.26 10.30 -11.32
C ILE A 96 -8.50 10.74 -12.13
N GLY A 97 -9.44 9.85 -12.39
CA GLY A 97 -10.67 10.17 -13.14
C GLY A 97 -10.49 10.30 -14.66
N ALA A 98 -9.29 10.06 -15.21
CA ALA A 98 -9.12 9.82 -16.63
C ALA A 98 -9.78 8.48 -16.98
N GLY A 99 -11.00 8.51 -17.52
CA GLY A 99 -11.73 7.31 -17.92
C GLY A 99 -10.87 6.46 -18.87
N GLY A 100 -10.38 5.33 -18.34
CA GLY A 100 -9.40 4.49 -19.04
C GLY A 100 -8.17 4.12 -18.24
N GLY A 101 -8.27 4.01 -16.89
CA GLY A 101 -7.40 3.23 -16.01
C GLY A 101 -5.96 3.04 -16.50
N LEU A 102 -5.26 4.15 -16.75
CA LEU A 102 -3.87 4.05 -17.15
C LEU A 102 -3.09 3.56 -15.93
N ASP A 103 -2.42 2.42 -16.10
CA ASP A 103 -1.58 1.70 -15.16
C ASP A 103 -0.39 2.53 -14.65
N VAL A 104 -0.63 3.68 -14.03
CA VAL A 104 0.41 4.60 -13.53
C VAL A 104 0.56 4.44 -12.02
N ALA A 105 0.72 3.19 -11.57
CA ALA A 105 1.10 2.90 -10.21
C ALA A 105 2.45 3.58 -9.92
N PHE A 106 2.53 4.36 -8.85
CA PHE A 106 3.71 5.13 -8.48
C PHE A 106 4.39 4.54 -7.23
N ILE A 107 3.61 4.32 -6.17
CA ILE A 107 4.07 3.66 -4.93
C ILE A 107 3.22 2.40 -4.70
N MET A 108 3.88 1.32 -4.31
CA MET A 108 3.24 0.08 -3.86
C MET A 108 3.48 -0.11 -2.37
N VAL A 109 2.46 -0.58 -1.63
CA VAL A 109 2.58 -0.95 -0.22
C VAL A 109 2.09 -2.37 -0.02
N GLU A 110 2.92 -3.16 0.65
CA GLU A 110 2.58 -4.50 1.15
C GLU A 110 2.72 -4.50 2.68
N ALA A 111 1.64 -4.85 3.35
CA ALA A 111 1.52 -4.94 4.79
C ALA A 111 1.62 -6.39 5.24
N MET A 112 2.40 -6.61 6.29
CA MET A 112 2.55 -7.88 6.97
C MET A 112 1.90 -7.83 8.35
N GLU A 113 1.53 -8.99 8.87
CA GLU A 113 1.13 -9.10 10.27
C GLU A 113 2.29 -8.67 11.21
N PRO A 114 2.03 -7.85 12.24
CA PRO A 114 3.08 -7.35 13.15
C PRO A 114 3.87 -8.43 13.90
N GLY A 115 3.24 -9.59 14.13
CA GLY A 115 3.84 -10.71 14.85
C GLY A 115 4.79 -11.58 14.02
N LYS A 116 4.85 -11.37 12.71
CA LYS A 116 5.73 -12.11 11.80
C LYS A 116 7.16 -11.61 11.90
N LYS A 117 8.11 -12.53 11.91
CA LYS A 117 9.54 -12.21 11.89
C LYS A 117 9.88 -11.57 10.56
N PHE A 118 10.31 -10.32 10.61
CA PHE A 118 10.70 -9.57 9.44
C PHE A 118 11.91 -10.20 8.72
N GLU A 119 12.76 -10.98 9.38
CA GLU A 119 13.86 -11.72 8.71
C GLU A 119 13.63 -13.24 8.63
N GLY A 120 12.40 -13.68 8.89
CA GLY A 120 12.04 -15.10 8.84
C GLY A 120 11.66 -15.61 7.45
N MET A 121 11.84 -16.91 7.23
CA MET A 121 11.33 -17.64 6.06
C MET A 121 9.97 -18.32 6.33
N GLU A 122 9.26 -17.86 7.36
CA GLU A 122 7.97 -18.45 7.70
C GLU A 122 6.92 -18.16 6.62
N PRO A 123 5.88 -19.00 6.48
CA PRO A 123 4.75 -18.70 5.61
C PRO A 123 4.11 -17.36 5.96
N LYS A 124 3.77 -16.56 4.94
CA LYS A 124 3.35 -15.16 5.07
C LYS A 124 4.38 -14.27 5.79
N GLY A 125 5.66 -14.63 5.70
CA GLY A 125 6.79 -13.86 6.18
C GLY A 125 7.40 -12.97 5.09
N ARG A 126 8.48 -12.24 5.41
CA ARG A 126 9.05 -11.20 4.53
C ARG A 126 9.38 -11.71 3.13
N VAL A 127 9.92 -12.92 3.00
CA VAL A 127 10.32 -13.45 1.69
C VAL A 127 9.13 -13.56 0.74
N GLU A 128 7.98 -14.00 1.25
CA GLU A 128 6.76 -14.12 0.44
C GLU A 128 6.25 -12.74 0.01
N HIS A 129 6.15 -11.80 0.94
CA HIS A 129 5.70 -10.43 0.64
C HIS A 129 6.67 -9.67 -0.26
N LEU A 130 7.98 -9.86 -0.09
CA LEU A 130 9.00 -9.29 -0.98
C LEU A 130 8.91 -9.89 -2.39
N ASN A 131 8.63 -11.19 -2.51
CA ASN A 131 8.40 -11.80 -3.81
C ASN A 131 7.15 -11.24 -4.50
N ARG A 132 6.10 -10.90 -3.74
CA ARG A 132 4.91 -10.19 -4.28
C ARG A 132 5.26 -8.79 -4.77
N LEU A 133 5.98 -8.01 -3.97
CA LEU A 133 6.49 -6.69 -4.37
C LEU A 133 7.31 -6.77 -5.67
N ASN A 134 8.25 -7.72 -5.74
CA ASN A 134 9.08 -7.92 -6.93
C ASN A 134 8.28 -8.29 -8.17
N ALA A 135 7.29 -9.18 -8.04
CA ALA A 135 6.43 -9.58 -9.14
C ALA A 135 5.54 -8.42 -9.62
N TYR A 136 4.98 -7.62 -8.72
CA TYR A 136 4.16 -6.46 -9.04
C TYR A 136 4.97 -5.37 -9.76
N ILE A 137 6.11 -4.96 -9.19
CA ILE A 137 6.97 -3.92 -9.80
C ILE A 137 7.51 -4.37 -11.15
N SER A 138 7.78 -5.67 -11.31
CA SER A 138 8.15 -6.23 -12.62
C SER A 138 7.02 -6.12 -13.64
N ALA A 139 5.76 -6.21 -13.21
CA ALA A 139 4.59 -6.12 -14.09
C ALA A 139 4.18 -4.68 -14.42
N LEU A 140 4.56 -3.69 -13.60
CA LEU A 140 4.15 -2.30 -13.73
C LEU A 140 5.33 -1.36 -13.94
N PRO A 141 5.69 -1.02 -15.19
CA PRO A 141 6.82 -0.15 -15.52
C PRO A 141 6.78 1.25 -14.89
N SER A 142 5.59 1.72 -14.52
CA SER A 142 5.34 3.00 -13.88
C SER A 142 5.75 3.05 -12.41
N ALA A 143 5.77 1.92 -11.70
CA ALA A 143 6.11 1.87 -10.28
C ALA A 143 7.52 2.42 -10.04
N ARG A 144 7.66 3.28 -9.03
CA ARG A 144 8.92 3.93 -8.63
C ARG A 144 9.37 3.52 -7.23
N TYR A 145 8.41 3.30 -6.33
CA TYR A 145 8.69 2.96 -4.95
C TYR A 145 7.88 1.75 -4.49
N ALA A 146 8.47 0.99 -3.57
CA ALA A 146 7.82 -0.11 -2.87
C ALA A 146 7.99 0.07 -1.36
N ILE A 147 6.99 -0.27 -0.58
CA ILE A 147 7.03 -0.26 0.87
C ILE A 147 6.62 -1.65 1.35
N LEU A 148 7.49 -2.29 2.11
CA LEU A 148 7.17 -3.51 2.86
C LEU A 148 7.15 -3.18 4.34
N THR A 149 6.02 -3.38 5.01
CA THR A 149 5.91 -3.03 6.43
C THR A 149 5.14 -4.06 7.23
N SER A 150 5.66 -4.46 8.38
CA SER A 150 4.90 -5.14 9.44
C SER A 150 4.36 -4.14 10.48
N GLY A 151 4.51 -2.85 10.20
CA GLY A 151 4.33 -1.77 11.15
C GLY A 151 5.49 -1.64 12.15
N THR A 152 6.00 -2.74 12.68
CA THR A 152 7.16 -2.74 13.60
C THR A 152 8.50 -2.69 12.87
N ASN A 153 8.54 -3.16 11.63
CA ASN A 153 9.67 -3.06 10.73
C ASN A 153 9.17 -2.61 9.37
N THR A 154 9.90 -1.68 8.76
CA THR A 154 9.58 -1.19 7.43
C THR A 154 10.84 -1.11 6.59
N LYS A 155 10.73 -1.58 5.35
CA LYS A 155 11.73 -1.34 4.31
C LYS A 155 11.08 -0.62 3.16
N ILE A 156 11.72 0.46 2.74
CA ILE A 156 11.32 1.26 1.59
C ILE A 156 12.31 0.98 0.49
N TYR A 157 11.81 0.80 -0.72
CA TYR A 157 12.60 0.47 -1.88
C TYR A 157 12.34 1.49 -2.98
N ARG A 158 13.41 1.86 -3.68
CA ARG A 158 13.35 2.55 -4.96
C ARG A 158 13.61 1.55 -6.07
N ARG A 159 12.79 1.60 -7.12
CA ARG A 159 13.03 0.87 -8.35
C ARG A 159 14.24 1.47 -9.08
N ASP A 160 15.16 0.60 -9.47
CA ASP A 160 16.19 0.95 -10.44
C ASP A 160 15.60 0.96 -11.87
N LEU A 161 15.72 2.09 -12.57
CA LEU A 161 15.20 2.24 -13.94
C LEU A 161 16.13 1.62 -14.99
N GLU A 162 17.43 1.50 -14.71
CA GLU A 162 18.40 0.81 -15.56
C GLU A 162 18.27 -0.71 -15.41
N TYR A 163 17.93 -1.17 -14.19
CA TYR A 163 17.68 -2.57 -13.88
C TYR A 163 16.27 -2.76 -13.29
N PRO A 164 15.22 -2.86 -14.13
CA PRO A 164 13.81 -2.74 -13.70
C PRO A 164 13.30 -3.78 -12.69
N ARG A 165 14.10 -4.81 -12.38
CA ARG A 165 13.84 -5.86 -11.39
C ARG A 165 14.61 -5.66 -10.08
N ALA A 166 15.52 -4.69 -10.01
CA ALA A 166 16.28 -4.41 -8.81
C ALA A 166 15.52 -3.39 -7.95
N LEU A 167 15.19 -3.81 -6.74
CA LEU A 167 14.70 -2.95 -5.68
C LEU A 167 15.88 -2.56 -4.79
N GLN A 168 16.24 -1.28 -4.82
CA GLN A 168 17.25 -0.74 -3.94
C GLN A 168 16.60 -0.25 -2.65
N GLU A 169 17.01 -0.78 -1.51
CA GLU A 169 16.56 -0.28 -0.21
C GLU A 169 17.01 1.17 -0.02
N ILE A 170 16.08 2.03 0.38
CA ILE A 170 16.31 3.44 0.71
C ILE A 170 15.85 3.70 2.15
N GLY A 171 16.40 4.75 2.77
CA GLY A 171 16.07 5.08 4.15
C GLY A 171 14.67 5.67 4.33
N ASP A 172 14.23 6.50 3.38
CA ASP A 172 12.93 7.18 3.46
C ASP A 172 12.36 7.48 2.06
N LEU A 173 11.05 7.70 1.99
CA LEU A 173 10.36 8.12 0.77
C LEU A 173 10.46 9.65 0.62
N PRO A 174 10.68 10.19 -0.60
CA PRO A 174 10.48 11.63 -0.83
C PRO A 174 9.00 12.01 -0.61
N LYS A 175 8.75 13.30 -0.37
CA LYS A 175 7.36 13.81 -0.38
C LYS A 175 6.72 13.53 -1.73
N TYR A 176 5.45 13.16 -1.72
CA TYR A 176 4.67 13.02 -2.95
C TYR A 176 4.45 14.39 -3.56
N GLU A 177 4.97 14.58 -4.77
CA GLU A 177 4.77 15.79 -5.56
C GLU A 177 3.54 15.58 -6.44
N SER A 178 2.44 16.21 -6.02
CA SER A 178 1.18 16.20 -6.75
C SER A 178 1.31 17.03 -8.02
N ALA A 179 1.26 16.39 -9.17
CA ALA A 179 1.32 17.11 -10.44
C ALA A 179 0.00 17.83 -10.76
N ARG A 180 -1.09 17.54 -10.04
CA ARG A 180 -2.30 18.39 -10.05
C ARG A 180 -2.09 19.74 -9.36
N SER A 181 -1.27 19.77 -8.32
CA SER A 181 -1.02 20.97 -7.53
C SER A 181 -0.11 21.96 -8.28
N GLU A 182 0.81 21.45 -9.09
CA GLU A 182 1.67 22.27 -9.95
C GLU A 182 0.89 23.01 -11.05
N VAL A 183 -0.12 22.37 -11.65
CA VAL A 183 -0.97 23.00 -12.69
C VAL A 183 -1.79 24.18 -12.14
N ASN A 184 -2.06 24.21 -10.83
CA ASN A 184 -2.80 25.31 -10.19
C ASN A 184 -1.91 26.48 -9.75
N HIS A 185 -0.58 26.33 -9.77
CA HIS A 185 0.35 27.42 -9.42
C HIS A 185 0.75 28.32 -10.60
N ASP A 186 0.38 27.93 -11.83
CA ASP A 186 0.66 28.69 -13.07
C ASP A 186 -0.56 29.45 -13.62
N ARG A 187 -1.54 29.81 -12.77
CA ARG A 187 -2.70 30.65 -13.15
C ARG A 187 -2.88 31.87 -12.26
#